data_AF-A0A850CKL7-F1
#
_entry.id   AF-A0A850CKL7-F1
#
_cell.length_a   1.000
_cell.length_b   1.000
_cell.length_c   1.000
_cell.angle_alpha   90.00
_cell.angle_beta   90.00
_cell.angle_gamma   90.00
#
_symmetry.space_group_name_H-M   'P 1'
#
loop_
_entity.id
_entity.type
_entity.pdbx_description
1 polymer ?
#
loop_
_entity_poly.entity_id
_entity_poly.type
_entity_poly.pdbx_seq_one_letter_code
_entity_poly.pdbx_strand_id
1 'polypeptide(L)' 'GDITHVYATKGQFPVHVDTTFGADYSLDGSTWDEIPSTVTVTGPSTVVTVREAKGVLVNR' A
#
# COMPACT_ATOMS: atom_id res chain seq x y z
N GLY A 1 -0.61 -9.07 -13.79
CA GLY A 1 -0.73 -8.27 -12.56
C GLY A 1 0.06 -9.01 -11.50
N ASP A 2 1.06 -8.34 -10.93
CA ASP A 2 1.98 -8.98 -10.00
C ASP A 2 1.37 -9.04 -8.60
N ILE A 3 1.56 -10.16 -7.91
CA ILE A 3 1.13 -10.32 -6.52
C ILE A 3 2.22 -9.71 -5.63
N THR A 4 1.92 -8.54 -5.04
CA THR A 4 2.84 -7.85 -4.10
C THR A 4 2.66 -8.28 -2.65
N HIS A 5 1.62 -9.07 -2.35
CA HIS A 5 1.37 -9.63 -1.03
C HIS A 5 0.70 -11.00 -1.12
N VAL A 6 1.35 -12.04 -0.61
CA VAL A 6 0.83 -13.41 -0.60
C VAL A 6 0.35 -13.76 0.81
N TYR A 7 -0.94 -14.04 0.96
CA TYR A 7 -1.52 -14.55 2.20
C TYR A 7 -1.62 -16.08 2.12
N ALA A 8 -0.63 -16.79 2.65
CA ALA A 8 -0.55 -18.26 2.58
C ALA A 8 -1.56 -18.97 3.50
N THR A 9 -2.11 -18.28 4.48
CA THR A 9 -3.09 -18.82 5.44
C THR A 9 -4.36 -17.97 5.49
N LYS A 10 -5.50 -18.63 5.68
CA LYS A 10 -6.77 -17.93 5.96
C LYS A 10 -6.71 -17.27 7.34
N GLY A 11 -7.36 -16.13 7.49
CA GLY A 11 -7.34 -15.39 8.75
C GLY A 11 -7.73 -13.93 8.60
N GLN A 12 -7.64 -13.20 9.72
CA GLN A 12 -7.81 -11.75 9.76
C GLN A 12 -6.43 -11.10 9.80
N PHE A 13 -6.20 -10.14 8.91
CA PHE A 13 -4.94 -9.43 8.80
C PHE A 13 -5.18 -7.93 8.92
N PRO A 14 -4.57 -7.24 9.90
CA PRO A 14 -4.55 -5.78 9.91
C PRO A 14 -3.65 -5.29 8.77
N VAL A 15 -4.21 -4.47 7.89
CA VAL A 15 -3.47 -3.82 6.79
C VAL A 15 -3.62 -2.32 6.90
N HIS A 16 -2.58 -1.59 6.51
CA HIS A 16 -2.60 -0.14 6.40
C HIS A 16 -1.79 0.28 5.17
N VAL A 17 -1.87 1.57 4.85
CA VAL A 17 -1.04 2.19 3.83
C VAL A 17 -0.29 3.34 4.50
N ASP A 18 1.00 3.43 4.23
CA ASP A 18 1.81 4.60 4.54
C ASP A 18 1.88 5.50 3.32
N THR A 19 1.63 6.80 3.52
CA THR A 19 1.76 7.81 2.47
C THR A 19 2.91 8.73 2.82
N THR A 20 3.90 8.83 1.94
CA THR A 20 5.06 9.72 2.12
C THR A 20 4.92 10.94 1.21
N PHE A 21 4.98 12.13 1.81
CA PHE A 21 4.89 13.42 1.12
C PHE A 21 6.26 14.09 1.07
N GLY A 22 6.65 14.54 -0.12
CA GLY A 22 7.71 15.50 -0.35
C GLY A 22 7.14 16.80 -0.90
N ALA A 23 7.99 17.79 -1.13
CA ALA A 23 7.60 19.06 -1.74
C ALA A 23 8.78 19.70 -2.45
N ASP A 24 8.47 20.51 -3.47
CA ASP A 24 9.43 21.38 -4.13
C ASP A 24 9.20 22.83 -3.68
N TYR A 25 10.26 23.64 -3.70
CA TYR A 25 10.20 25.07 -3.41
C TYR A 25 10.82 25.88 -4.53
N SER A 26 10.34 27.11 -4.72
CA SER A 26 10.94 28.06 -5.66
C SER A 26 11.06 29.43 -5.01
N LEU A 27 12.24 30.04 -5.16
CA LEU A 27 12.45 31.44 -4.86
C LEU A 27 12.25 32.24 -6.14
N ASP A 28 11.34 33.21 -6.06
CA ASP A 28 10.99 34.13 -7.15
C ASP A 28 10.44 33.45 -8.42
N GLY A 29 9.97 32.21 -8.31
CA GLY A 29 9.31 31.46 -9.40
C GLY A 29 10.26 31.02 -10.52
N SER A 30 11.58 31.04 -10.27
CA SER A 30 12.60 30.80 -11.28
C SER A 30 12.92 29.31 -11.48
N THR A 31 13.30 28.62 -10.41
CA THR A 31 13.60 27.18 -10.39
C THR A 31 12.88 26.53 -9.23
N TRP A 32 12.34 25.33 -9.44
CA TRP A 32 11.80 24.49 -8.39
C TRP A 32 12.87 23.50 -7.94
N ASP A 33 13.30 23.63 -6.69
CA ASP A 33 14.25 22.74 -6.05
C ASP A 33 13.51 21.81 -5.08
N GLU A 34 13.90 20.55 -5.05
CA GLU A 34 13.32 19.56 -4.12
C GLU A 34 13.72 19.86 -2.68
N ILE A 35 12.79 19.75 -1.75
CA ILE A 35 13.09 19.71 -0.31
C ILE A 35 13.53 18.28 0.04
N PRO A 36 14.78 18.06 0.52
CA PRO A 36 15.29 16.69 0.74
C PRO A 36 14.57 15.88 1.83
N SER A 37 13.69 16.53 2.60
CA SER A 37 12.94 15.90 3.70
C SER A 37 11.55 15.49 3.25
N THR A 38 11.11 14.33 3.71
CA THR A 38 9.73 13.84 3.53
C THR A 38 9.01 13.67 4.85
N VAL A 39 7.68 13.68 4.81
CA VAL A 39 6.81 13.33 5.94
C VAL A 39 6.00 12.09 5.58
N THR A 40 6.08 11.05 6.40
CA THR A 40 5.25 9.85 6.25
C THR A 40 4.06 9.90 7.20
N VAL A 41 2.87 9.67 6.66
CA VAL A 41 1.61 9.56 7.39
C VAL A 41 1.13 8.12 7.29
N THR A 42 1.06 7.44 8.42
CA THR A 42 0.49 6.09 8.52
C THR A 42 -1.02 6.16 8.57
N GLY A 43 -1.67 5.48 7.62
CA GLY A 43 -3.11 5.34 7.56
C GLY A 43 -3.67 4.45 8.67
N PRO A 44 -4.98 4.52 8.96
CA PRO A 44 -5.61 3.66 9.96
C PRO A 44 -5.57 2.19 9.55
N SER A 45 -5.34 1.32 10.53
CA SER A 45 -5.38 -0.14 10.31
C SER A 45 -6.80 -0.60 9.99
N THR A 46 -6.97 -1.29 8.87
CA THR A 46 -8.21 -1.95 8.46
C THR A 46 -8.02 -3.46 8.48
N VAL A 47 -8.97 -4.19 9.04
CA VAL A 47 -8.90 -5.67 9.08
C VAL A 47 -9.46 -6.26 7.80
N VAL A 48 -8.64 -7.00 7.06
CA VAL A 48 -9.05 -7.80 5.90
C VAL A 48 -9.23 -9.25 6.31
N THR A 49 -10.27 -9.91 5.80
CA THR A 49 -10.50 -11.34 5.99
C THR A 49 -10.04 -12.12 4.76
N VAL A 50 -8.96 -12.89 4.91
CA VAL A 50 -8.45 -13.80 3.88
C VAL A 50 -9.22 -15.12 3.97
N ARG A 51 -9.79 -15.53 2.84
CA ARG A 51 -10.49 -16.81 2.70
C ARG A 51 -9.68 -17.75 1.82
N GLU A 52 -9.72 -19.03 2.17
CA GLU A 52 -9.11 -20.10 1.37
C GLU A 52 -10.01 -20.44 0.18
N ALA A 53 -9.45 -20.40 -1.03
CA ALA A 53 -10.11 -20.91 -2.23
C ALA A 53 -9.66 -22.36 -2.47
N LYS A 54 -10.61 -23.30 -2.55
CA LYS A 54 -10.33 -24.70 -2.89
C LYS A 54 -10.79 -24.98 -4.31
N GLY A 55 -9.85 -25.32 -5.20
CA GLY A 55 -10.17 -25.81 -6.53
C GLY A 55 -10.68 -27.24 -6.44
N VAL A 56 -11.94 -27.47 -6.81
CA VAL A 56 -12.51 -28.81 -6.97
C VAL A 56 -12.70 -29.08 -8.46
N LEU A 57 -12.09 -30.16 -8.96
CA LEU A 57 -12.36 -30.66 -10.30
C LEU A 57 -13.69 -31.40 -10.27
N VAL A 58 -14.66 -30.91 -11.06
CA VAL A 58 -15.94 -31.58 -11.29
C VAL A 58 -15.97 -32.12 -12.71
N ASN A 59 -16.15 -33.43 -12.86
CA ASN A 59 -16.42 -34.07 -14.15
C ASN A 59 -17.93 -34.35 -14.23
N ARG A 60 -18.60 -33.90 -15.30
CA ARG A 60 -20.03 -34.12 -15.54
C ARG A 60 -20.23 -35.27 -16.52
#